data_AF-A0A7S0E414-F1
#
_entry.id   AF-A0A7S0E414-F1
#
_cell.length_a   1.000
_cell.length_b   1.000
_cell.length_c   1.000
_cell.angle_alpha   90.00
_cell.angle_beta   90.00
_cell.angle_gamma   90.00
#
_symmetry.space_group_name_H-M   'P 1'
#
loop_
_entity.id
_entity.type
_entity.pdbx_description
1 polymer ?
#
loop_
_entity_poly.entity_id
_entity_poly.type
_entity_poly.pdbx_seq_one_letter_code
_entity_poly.pdbx_strand_id
1 'polypeptide(L)'
;GKVWYIYEMKKYEFDLKFDIPVSYPATAPELMLPELDGKTAKMYRGGKICLTVHFNPLWQRNVPKFGIAHAMALGMGPWLAAEVPDLVSRGLIQPAADKK
;
A
#
# COMPACT_ATOMS: atom_id res chain seq x y z
N GLY A 1 -8.79 -6.33 4.95
CA GLY A 1 -8.24 -5.98 6.28
C GLY A 1 -8.10 -4.49 6.38
N LYS A 2 -7.41 -3.98 7.40
CA LYS A 2 -7.12 -2.54 7.54
C LYS A 2 -5.63 -2.31 7.74
N VAL A 3 -5.12 -1.23 7.16
CA VAL A 3 -3.78 -0.73 7.41
C VAL A 3 -3.89 0.67 8.00
N TRP A 4 -2.95 1.04 8.85
CA TRP A 4 -2.87 2.38 9.38
C TRP A 4 -1.44 2.91 9.27
N TYR A 5 -1.32 4.23 9.17
CA TYR A 5 -0.05 4.94 9.14
C TYR A 5 -0.15 6.16 10.06
N ILE A 6 0.86 6.37 10.90
CA ILE A 6 0.92 7.53 11.79
C ILE A 6 1.76 8.59 11.10
N TYR A 7 1.18 9.77 10.92
CA TYR A 7 1.86 10.94 10.38
C TYR A 7 1.45 12.16 11.19
N GLU A 8 2.41 12.98 11.62
CA GLU A 8 2.17 14.17 12.48
C GLU A 8 1.30 13.89 13.71
N MET A 9 1.59 12.80 14.44
CA MET A 9 0.85 12.34 15.63
C MET A 9 -0.64 12.05 15.38
N LYS A 10 -1.05 11.92 14.12
CA LYS A 10 -2.41 11.54 13.71
C LYS A 10 -2.39 10.17 13.05
N LYS A 11 -3.36 9.34 13.41
CA LYS A 11 -3.55 8.03 12.81
C LYS A 11 -4.39 8.17 11.54
N TYR A 12 -3.87 7.69 10.41
CA TYR A 12 -4.61 7.53 9.16
C TYR A 12 -4.89 6.05 8.97
N GLU A 13 -6.14 5.67 8.77
CA GLU A 13 -6.57 4.28 8.62
C GLU A 13 -7.21 4.10 7.26
N PHE A 14 -6.85 3.01 6.56
CA PHE A 14 -7.31 2.70 5.22
C PHE A 14 -7.75 1.24 5.12
N ASP A 15 -8.80 0.99 4.34
CA ASP A 15 -9.22 -0.36 4.01
C ASP A 15 -8.28 -1.00 2.99
N LEU A 16 -7.65 -2.12 3.39
CA LEU A 16 -6.72 -2.89 2.58
C LEU A 16 -7.39 -4.12 1.99
N LYS A 17 -7.35 -4.23 0.66
CA LYS A 17 -7.69 -5.45 -0.08
C LYS A 17 -6.45 -5.95 -0.81
N PHE A 18 -6.34 -7.25 -1.02
CA PHE A 18 -5.29 -7.80 -1.86
C PHE A 18 -5.80 -9.05 -2.57
N ASP A 19 -5.33 -9.23 -3.80
CA ASP A 19 -5.63 -10.39 -4.60
C ASP A 19 -4.37 -11.26 -4.74
N ILE A 20 -4.54 -12.56 -4.52
CA ILE A 20 -3.46 -13.54 -4.68
C ILE A 20 -3.56 -14.13 -6.09
N PRO A 21 -2.53 -13.96 -6.95
CA PRO A 21 -2.52 -14.59 -8.27
C PRO A 21 -2.34 -16.10 -8.15
N VAL A 22 -2.82 -16.86 -9.15
CA VAL A 22 -2.66 -18.33 -9.23
C VAL A 22 -1.18 -18.74 -9.22
N SER A 23 -0.29 -17.89 -9.72
CA SER A 23 1.16 -18.11 -9.73
C SER A 23 1.88 -17.72 -8.44
N TYR A 24 1.17 -17.34 -7.37
CA TYR A 24 1.79 -17.05 -6.08
C TYR A 24 2.48 -18.30 -5.51
N PRO A 25 3.72 -18.20 -4.97
CA PRO A 25 4.47 -16.98 -4.67
C PRO A 25 5.40 -16.47 -5.78
N ALA A 26 5.43 -17.11 -6.96
CA ALA A 26 6.27 -16.65 -8.08
C ALA A 26 5.90 -15.23 -8.55
N THR A 27 4.61 -14.89 -8.51
CA THR A 27 4.14 -13.50 -8.68
C THR A 27 3.72 -12.92 -7.32
N ALA A 28 4.14 -11.68 -7.05
CA ALA A 28 3.72 -10.95 -5.85
C ALA A 28 2.20 -10.69 -5.85
N PRO A 29 1.55 -10.63 -4.67
CA PRO A 29 0.14 -10.27 -4.58
C PRO A 29 -0.06 -8.80 -4.93
N GLU A 30 -1.23 -8.47 -5.49
CA GLU A 30 -1.58 -7.09 -5.81
C GLU A 30 -2.25 -6.45 -4.59
N LEU A 31 -1.67 -5.36 -4.09
CA LEU A 31 -2.19 -4.62 -2.93
C LEU A 31 -3.07 -3.46 -3.40
N MET A 32 -4.22 -3.30 -2.74
CA MET A 32 -5.25 -2.32 -3.11
C MET A 32 -5.74 -1.50 -1.92
N LEU A 33 -5.84 -0.19 -2.12
CA LEU A 33 -6.42 0.78 -1.18
C LEU A 33 -7.54 1.57 -1.90
N PRO A 34 -8.77 1.01 -2.00
CA PRO A 34 -9.84 1.60 -2.81
C PRO A 34 -10.19 3.05 -2.47
N GLU A 35 -10.03 3.44 -1.20
CA GLU A 35 -10.33 4.79 -0.69
C GLU A 35 -9.40 5.89 -1.24
N LEU A 36 -8.25 5.49 -1.79
CA LEU A 36 -7.22 6.38 -2.35
C LEU A 36 -7.26 6.43 -3.89
N ASP A 37 -8.16 5.68 -4.53
CA ASP A 37 -8.28 5.66 -5.99
C ASP A 37 -8.57 7.06 -6.53
N GLY A 38 -7.77 7.48 -7.52
CA GLY A 38 -7.85 8.83 -8.11
C GLY A 38 -7.29 9.98 -7.26
N LYS A 39 -6.83 9.74 -6.02
CA LYS A 39 -6.26 10.80 -5.16
C LYS A 39 -4.75 10.99 -5.32
N THR A 40 -4.06 9.98 -5.85
CA THR A 40 -2.62 10.02 -6.15
C THR A 40 -2.33 9.49 -7.55
N ALA A 41 -1.27 10.00 -8.18
CA ALA A 41 -0.75 9.50 -9.44
C ALA A 41 -0.03 8.13 -9.31
N LYS A 42 0.37 7.72 -8.09
CA LYS A 42 1.04 6.42 -7.84
C LYS A 42 0.04 5.31 -7.56
N MET A 43 -1.05 5.28 -8.31
CA MET A 43 -2.08 4.26 -8.23
C MET A 43 -2.56 3.88 -9.63
N TYR A 44 -2.72 2.59 -9.86
CA TYR A 44 -3.40 2.06 -11.02
C TYR A 44 -4.91 2.03 -10.77
N ARG A 45 -5.68 1.98 -11.86
CA ARG A 45 -7.14 1.94 -11.85
C ARG A 45 -7.67 0.87 -10.88
N GLY A 46 -8.66 1.25 -10.07
CA GLY A 46 -9.28 0.36 -9.09
C GLY A 46 -8.55 0.32 -7.75
N GLY A 47 -7.75 1.34 -7.45
CA GLY A 47 -7.06 1.47 -6.17
C GLY A 47 -5.84 0.55 -6.01
N LYS A 48 -5.29 0.00 -7.10
CA LYS A 48 -4.09 -0.85 -7.06
C LYS A 48 -2.84 0.01 -6.86
N ILE A 49 -2.05 -0.30 -5.85
CA ILE A 49 -0.86 0.49 -5.51
C ILE A 49 0.20 0.36 -6.61
N CYS A 50 0.70 1.48 -7.13
CA CYS A 50 1.89 1.46 -8.00
C CYS A 50 3.14 1.26 -7.14
N LEU A 51 3.65 0.03 -7.09
CA LEU A 51 4.91 -0.29 -6.45
C LEU A 51 6.10 0.29 -7.23
N THR A 52 7.23 0.45 -6.55
CA THR A 52 8.46 0.94 -7.18
C THR A 52 8.97 -0.07 -8.21
N VAL A 53 9.62 0.42 -9.26
CA VAL A 53 10.24 -0.42 -10.30
C VAL A 53 11.23 -1.45 -9.74
N HIS A 54 11.83 -1.16 -8.58
CA HIS A 54 12.79 -2.02 -7.89
C HIS A 54 12.13 -3.20 -7.15
N PHE A 55 10.83 -3.14 -6.89
CA PHE A 55 10.13 -4.19 -6.12
C PHE A 55 10.07 -5.51 -6.89
N ASN A 56 9.75 -5.49 -8.19
CA ASN A 56 9.59 -6.71 -8.98
C ASN A 56 10.92 -7.51 -9.07
N PRO A 57 12.07 -6.91 -9.42
CA PRO A 57 13.36 -7.62 -9.40
C PRO A 57 13.72 -8.14 -8.00
N LEU A 58 13.43 -7.37 -6.95
CA LEU A 58 13.68 -7.78 -5.56
C LEU A 58 12.84 -9.00 -5.18
N TRP A 59 11.56 -9.03 -5.54
CA TRP A 59 10.68 -10.16 -5.30
C TRP A 59 11.20 -11.41 -6.01
N GLN A 60 11.44 -11.32 -7.32
CA GLN A 60 11.88 -12.47 -8.14
C GLN A 60 13.16 -13.13 -7.61
N ARG A 61 14.12 -12.34 -7.09
CA ARG A 61 15.37 -12.88 -6.52
C ARG A 61 15.18 -13.64 -5.21
N ASN A 62 14.08 -13.41 -4.50
CA ASN A 62 13.83 -13.96 -3.17
C ASN A 62 12.66 -14.95 -3.12
N VAL A 63 11.98 -15.20 -4.24
CA VAL A 63 11.03 -16.32 -4.36
C VAL A 63 11.77 -17.64 -4.12
N PRO A 64 11.19 -18.61 -3.37
CA PRO A 64 9.86 -18.61 -2.74
C PRO A 64 9.86 -18.18 -1.26
N LYS A 65 10.93 -17.56 -0.76
CA LYS A 65 11.05 -17.15 0.66
C LYS A 65 10.14 -15.98 1.03
N PHE A 66 9.81 -15.15 0.05
CA PHE A 66 8.94 -14.00 0.26
C PHE A 66 7.47 -14.40 0.26
N GLY A 67 6.67 -13.64 1.03
CA GLY A 67 5.24 -13.86 1.16
C GLY A 67 4.50 -12.57 1.47
N ILE A 68 3.23 -12.67 1.87
CA ILE A 68 2.33 -11.51 2.07
C ILE A 68 2.92 -10.47 3.04
N ALA A 69 3.53 -10.91 4.14
CA ALA A 69 4.18 -10.00 5.09
C ALA A 69 5.31 -9.18 4.45
N HIS A 70 6.11 -9.80 3.58
CA HIS A 70 7.17 -9.12 2.83
C HIS A 70 6.59 -8.15 1.79
N ALA A 71 5.49 -8.51 1.13
CA ALA A 71 4.81 -7.61 0.19
C ALA A 71 4.28 -6.35 0.91
N MET A 72 3.71 -6.52 2.10
CA MET A 72 3.25 -5.39 2.92
C MET A 72 4.43 -4.54 3.42
N ALA A 73 5.48 -5.15 3.94
CA ALA A 73 6.63 -4.43 4.50
C ALA A 73 7.46 -3.70 3.44
N LEU A 74 7.74 -4.34 2.30
CA LEU A 74 8.63 -3.81 1.26
C LEU A 74 7.89 -3.06 0.13
N GLY A 75 6.61 -3.38 -0.08
CA GLY A 75 5.78 -2.73 -1.09
C GLY A 75 4.96 -1.59 -0.50
N MET A 76 4.02 -1.94 0.38
CA MET A 76 3.06 -0.98 0.94
C MET A 76 3.68 -0.01 1.94
N GLY A 77 4.59 -0.45 2.80
CA GLY A 77 5.25 0.40 3.80
C GLY A 77 5.92 1.64 3.18
N PRO A 78 6.87 1.46 2.24
CA PRO A 78 7.52 2.57 1.55
C PRO A 78 6.54 3.42 0.73
N TRP A 79 5.50 2.81 0.15
CA TRP A 79 4.48 3.55 -0.58
C TRP A 79 3.67 4.48 0.33
N LEU A 80 3.18 3.98 1.48
CA LEU A 80 2.47 4.79 2.46
C LEU A 80 3.35 5.92 3.00
N ALA A 81 4.64 5.65 3.24
CA ALA A 81 5.58 6.66 3.70
C ALA A 81 5.78 7.81 2.70
N ALA A 82 5.66 7.54 1.39
CA ALA A 82 5.78 8.56 0.36
C ALA A 82 4.45 9.28 0.07
N GLU A 83 3.35 8.54 0.02
CA GLU A 83 2.06 9.07 -0.45
C GLU A 83 1.21 9.68 0.67
N VAL A 84 1.27 9.18 1.91
CA VAL A 84 0.47 9.75 3.00
C VAL A 84 0.83 11.23 3.26
N PRO A 85 2.11 11.64 3.36
CA PRO A 85 2.45 13.06 3.55
C PRO A 85 1.96 13.95 2.41
N ASP A 86 2.08 13.49 1.16
CA ASP A 86 1.60 14.23 -0.02
C ASP A 86 0.07 14.40 0.02
N LEU A 87 -0.67 13.32 0.29
CA LEU A 87 -2.12 13.34 0.40
C LEU A 87 -2.63 14.21 1.55
N VAL A 88 -1.92 14.22 2.69
CA VAL A 88 -2.21 15.11 3.83
C VAL A 88 -1.96 16.57 3.45
N SER A 89 -0.83 16.87 2.80
CA SER A 89 -0.49 18.25 2.40
C SER A 89 -1.52 18.84 1.41
N ARG A 90 -2.10 17.99 0.55
CA ARG A 90 -3.17 18.36 -0.38
C ARG A 90 -4.57 18.38 0.25
N GLY A 91 -4.71 17.93 1.50
CA GLY A 91 -6.01 17.86 2.19
C GLY A 91 -6.97 16.79 1.64
N LEU A 92 -6.48 15.78 0.93
CA LEU A 92 -7.30 14.76 0.27
C LEU A 92 -7.69 13.58 1.18
N ILE A 93 -7.04 13.48 2.34
CA ILE A 93 -7.30 12.44 3.36
C ILE A 93 -7.48 13.06 4.74
N GLN A 94 -8.36 12.47 5.53
CA GLN A 94 -8.63 12.88 6.90
C GLN A 94 -8.07 11.84 7.88
N PRO A 95 -7.60 12.26 9.07
CA PRO A 95 -7.20 11.32 10.09
C PRO A 95 -8.41 10.48 10.53
N ALA A 96 -8.17 9.22 10.88
CA ALA A 96 -9.15 8.41 11.54
C ALA A 96 -9.44 9.07 12.89
N ALA A 97 -10.62 9.68 13.02
CA ALA A 97 -11.02 10.33 14.26
C ALA A 97 -10.81 9.35 15.42
N ASP A 98 -10.20 9.83 16.51
CA ASP A 98 -10.26 9.16 17.80
C ASP A 98 -11.74 9.01 18.12
N LYS A 99 -12.32 7.84 17.80
CA LYS A 99 -13.67 7.47 18.21
C LYS A 99 -13.63 7.37 19.73
N LYS A 100 -13.83 8.50 20.41
CA LYS A 100 -14.22 8.57 21.82
C LYS A 100 -15.67 8.14 21.95
#